data_AF-A0A966XAI8-F1
#
_entry.id   AF-A0A966XAI8-F1
#
_cell.length_a   1.000
_cell.length_b   1.000
_cell.length_c   1.000
_cell.angle_alpha   90.00
_cell.angle_beta   90.00
_cell.angle_gamma   90.00
#
_symmetry.space_group_name_H-M   'P 1'
#
loop_
_entity.id
_entity.type
_entity.pdbx_description
1 polymer ?
#
loop_
_entity_poly.entity_id
_entity_poly.type
_entity_poly.pdbx_seq_one_letter_code
_entity_poly.pdbx_strand_id
1 'polypeptide(L)'
;MATAAKKPAAAAKPKKPVVADATRARKLVIVESPAKAKTIEKFLGRGYSVKASLGHVRDLPKRRLGVDIDEEFAPSYVVPKEKKDLVKELTLLARGASELLLATDPDREGEAIAWHLLQAVQAKGKPPILARRVVFHEITKTAVQDALKHPREIDLNLVKAQQGRRVIDRLVGYKLSPLLWNKVRKGLSAGRVQSVAVRLIVDREREIEAFVPVEYWTVEARLRKQVKEAKAATRGKAPREEFSVGLVQRDGEKIELTNGTDANAVVEDLRKASYAVSDVRKREQLRNPSAPFITSTMQQEAGRRLGFTAKRTMTVAQQLYEGLEVPGEGTIGLITYMRTDSPQVAQEAQEEASGLIGERFGPEYVPAQPPVYKTKAKGAQEAHEAIRPTSCRRLPEALRTHITSDQYRLYSLIWKRFIASQMVSAVFDTTAV
;
A
#
# COMPACT_ATOMS: atom_id res chain seq x y z
N MET A 1 -73.33 45.24 -30.71
CA MET A 1 -73.49 43.87 -30.18
C MET A 1 -72.18 43.48 -29.53
N ALA A 2 -72.15 43.53 -28.19
CA ALA A 2 -70.94 43.46 -27.38
C ALA A 2 -70.55 42.01 -27.06
N THR A 3 -69.23 41.83 -26.95
CA THR A 3 -68.45 40.60 -26.84
C THR A 3 -68.60 39.88 -25.50
N ALA A 4 -68.71 38.55 -25.55
CA ALA A 4 -68.77 37.68 -24.38
C ALA A 4 -67.36 37.39 -23.81
N ALA A 5 -67.19 37.63 -22.51
CA ALA A 5 -65.96 37.36 -21.78
C ALA A 5 -65.79 35.86 -21.44
N LYS A 6 -64.62 35.31 -21.76
CA LYS A 6 -64.20 33.93 -21.49
C LYS A 6 -63.51 33.84 -20.11
N LYS A 7 -63.96 32.95 -19.23
CA LYS A 7 -63.29 32.59 -17.96
C LYS A 7 -61.96 31.87 -18.22
N PRO A 8 -60.87 32.13 -17.46
CA PRO A 8 -59.67 31.31 -17.52
C PRO A 8 -59.79 30.05 -16.66
N ALA A 9 -59.17 28.98 -17.15
CA ALA A 9 -59.17 27.62 -16.61
C ALA A 9 -58.34 27.47 -15.34
N ALA A 10 -58.78 26.59 -14.43
CA ALA A 10 -58.09 26.23 -13.20
C ALA A 10 -56.83 25.39 -13.47
N ALA A 11 -55.72 25.75 -12.85
CA ALA A 11 -54.44 25.06 -12.95
C ALA A 11 -54.47 23.66 -12.30
N ALA A 12 -53.95 22.67 -13.02
CA ALA A 12 -53.83 21.28 -12.56
C ALA A 12 -52.78 21.15 -11.44
N LYS A 13 -53.14 20.45 -10.35
CA LYS A 13 -52.25 20.12 -9.22
C LYS A 13 -51.15 19.14 -9.66
N PRO A 14 -49.90 19.28 -9.16
CA PRO A 14 -48.82 18.35 -9.51
C PRO A 14 -49.08 16.97 -8.90
N LYS A 15 -48.90 15.92 -9.70
CA LYS A 15 -48.96 14.51 -9.28
C LYS A 15 -47.86 14.24 -8.26
N LYS A 16 -48.23 13.68 -7.10
CA LYS A 16 -47.29 13.15 -6.10
C LYS A 16 -46.38 12.09 -6.74
N PRO A 17 -45.09 12.03 -6.39
CA PRO A 17 -44.21 10.97 -6.88
C PRO A 17 -44.71 9.61 -6.36
N VAL A 18 -44.81 8.65 -7.27
CA VAL A 18 -45.16 7.26 -7.00
C VAL A 18 -44.10 6.68 -6.07
N VAL A 19 -44.53 6.31 -4.86
CA VAL A 19 -43.70 5.59 -3.89
C VAL A 19 -43.54 4.17 -4.42
N ALA A 20 -42.33 3.84 -4.88
CA ALA A 20 -41.99 2.49 -5.30
C ALA A 20 -41.90 1.57 -4.07
N ASP A 21 -42.81 0.60 -4.03
CA ASP A 21 -42.74 -0.74 -3.46
C ASP A 21 -42.18 -0.91 -2.02
N ALA A 22 -43.10 -1.16 -1.09
CA ALA A 22 -42.88 -1.30 0.34
C ALA A 22 -42.94 -2.77 0.83
N THR A 23 -42.21 -3.70 0.19
CA THR A 23 -42.39 -5.15 0.48
C THR A 23 -41.13 -5.93 0.90
N ARG A 24 -40.00 -5.30 1.19
CA ARG A 24 -38.94 -5.87 2.07
C ARG A 24 -38.01 -4.77 2.56
N ALA A 25 -37.87 -4.58 3.87
CA ALA A 25 -36.92 -3.62 4.44
C ALA A 25 -35.50 -3.99 3.96
N ARG A 26 -34.90 -3.15 3.11
CA ARG A 26 -33.57 -3.38 2.54
C ARG A 26 -32.51 -3.39 3.64
N LYS A 27 -31.42 -4.14 3.45
CA LYS A 27 -30.24 -4.04 4.32
C LYS A 27 -29.47 -2.76 3.96
N LEU A 28 -28.97 -2.04 4.95
CA LEU A 28 -28.14 -0.85 4.74
C LEU A 28 -26.67 -1.24 4.91
N VAL A 29 -25.85 -0.99 3.90
CA VAL A 29 -24.39 -1.17 3.95
C VAL A 29 -23.73 0.20 4.05
N ILE A 30 -22.89 0.42 5.06
CA ILE A 30 -22.10 1.65 5.19
C ILE A 30 -20.62 1.35 4.98
N VAL A 31 -20.00 2.08 4.06
CA VAL A 31 -18.57 2.02 3.75
C VAL A 31 -17.91 3.39 3.98
N GLU A 32 -16.59 3.47 3.93
CA GLU A 32 -15.88 4.73 4.21
C GLU A 32 -15.91 5.74 3.05
N SER A 33 -15.84 5.29 1.79
CA SER A 33 -15.63 6.14 0.63
C SER A 33 -16.71 5.99 -0.44
N PRO A 34 -16.98 7.03 -1.24
CA PRO A 34 -17.97 6.96 -2.32
C PRO A 34 -17.58 5.99 -3.44
N ALA A 35 -16.30 5.86 -3.75
CA ALA A 35 -15.82 4.94 -4.78
C ALA A 35 -16.13 3.49 -4.38
N LYS A 36 -15.76 3.10 -3.15
CA LYS A 36 -16.10 1.80 -2.57
C LYS A 36 -17.61 1.54 -2.55
N ALA A 37 -18.41 2.57 -2.22
CA ALA A 37 -19.86 2.45 -2.22
C ALA A 37 -20.41 2.10 -3.60
N LYS A 38 -19.97 2.82 -4.65
CA LYS A 38 -20.36 2.55 -6.04
C LYS A 38 -19.95 1.17 -6.51
N THR A 39 -18.73 0.73 -6.18
CA THR A 39 -18.22 -0.60 -6.55
C THR A 39 -19.06 -1.70 -5.90
N ILE A 40 -19.29 -1.61 -4.59
CA ILE A 40 -20.07 -2.60 -3.84
C ILE A 40 -21.54 -2.58 -4.26
N GLU A 41 -22.14 -1.41 -4.50
CA GLU A 41 -23.52 -1.29 -4.98
C GLU A 41 -23.73 -2.02 -6.32
N LYS A 42 -22.73 -2.09 -7.20
CA LYS A 42 -22.81 -2.88 -8.44
C LYS A 42 -22.78 -4.40 -8.19
N PHE A 43 -22.10 -4.85 -7.13
CA PHE A 43 -22.05 -6.27 -6.76
C PHE A 43 -23.29 -6.73 -6.01
N LEU A 44 -23.97 -5.79 -5.34
CA LEU A 44 -25.14 -6.04 -4.52
C LEU A 44 -26.42 -5.74 -5.30
N GLY A 45 -27.40 -6.65 -5.22
CA GLY A 45 -28.68 -6.48 -5.89
C GLY A 45 -29.63 -5.53 -5.15
N ARG A 46 -30.87 -5.45 -5.65
CA ARG A 46 -31.96 -4.59 -5.14
C ARG A 46 -32.32 -4.75 -3.65
N GLY A 47 -31.80 -5.78 -2.96
CA GLY A 47 -32.00 -6.02 -1.53
C GLY A 47 -31.12 -5.16 -0.61
N TYR A 48 -30.14 -4.44 -1.15
CA TYR A 48 -29.19 -3.63 -0.39
C TYR A 48 -29.30 -2.15 -0.76
N SER A 49 -29.00 -1.28 0.19
CA SER A 49 -28.74 0.14 -0.01
C SER A 49 -27.33 0.42 0.47
N VAL A 50 -26.46 1.02 -0.35
CA VAL A 50 -25.05 1.26 0.00
C VAL A 50 -24.81 2.76 0.17
N LYS A 51 -24.19 3.15 1.28
CA LYS A 51 -23.90 4.56 1.62
C LYS A 51 -22.47 4.73 2.11
N ALA A 52 -21.92 5.93 1.93
CA ALA A 52 -20.57 6.28 2.39
C ALA A 52 -20.62 7.17 3.64
N SER A 53 -19.77 6.88 4.63
CA SER A 53 -19.58 7.72 5.83
C SER A 53 -18.64 8.91 5.60
N LEU A 54 -17.90 8.89 4.49
CA LEU A 54 -16.86 9.86 4.14
C LEU A 54 -15.77 9.91 5.25
N GLY A 55 -15.37 8.75 5.74
CA GLY A 55 -14.43 8.58 6.86
C GLY A 55 -15.10 8.66 8.25
N HIS A 56 -14.37 9.22 9.23
CA HIS A 56 -14.84 9.37 10.61
C HIS A 56 -16.06 10.30 10.71
N VAL A 57 -17.08 9.88 11.46
CA VAL A 57 -18.31 10.66 11.73
C VAL A 57 -18.33 11.34 13.09
N ARG A 58 -17.43 10.93 14.00
CA ARG A 58 -17.23 11.48 15.33
C ARG A 58 -15.74 11.71 15.55
N ASP A 59 -15.38 12.73 16.31
CA ASP A 59 -14.00 12.99 16.72
C ASP A 59 -13.99 13.69 18.09
N LEU A 60 -12.81 13.76 18.70
CA LEU A 60 -12.57 14.58 19.89
C LEU A 60 -12.78 16.07 19.57
N PRO A 61 -13.27 16.88 20.52
CA PRO A 61 -13.51 18.31 20.32
C PRO A 61 -12.23 19.04 19.86
N LYS A 62 -12.39 20.00 18.93
CA LYS A 62 -11.26 20.75 18.35
C LYS A 62 -10.62 21.75 19.35
N ARG A 63 -11.39 22.26 20.33
CA ARG A 63 -11.00 23.38 21.21
C ARG A 63 -10.75 23.01 22.67
N ARG A 64 -10.92 21.75 23.04
CA ARG A 64 -10.69 21.24 24.42
C ARG A 64 -9.96 19.92 24.33
N LEU A 65 -9.34 19.48 25.42
CA LEU A 65 -8.61 18.21 25.46
C LEU A 65 -9.50 17.05 25.00
N GLY A 66 -10.74 16.99 25.51
CA GLY A 66 -11.71 15.97 25.12
C GLY A 66 -11.39 14.58 25.62
N VAL A 67 -10.45 14.47 26.57
CA VAL A 67 -10.07 13.25 27.27
C VAL A 67 -10.14 13.61 28.74
N ASP A 68 -10.90 12.86 29.51
CA ASP A 68 -10.96 12.99 30.97
C ASP A 68 -9.81 12.19 31.58
N ILE A 69 -8.85 12.88 32.21
CA ILE A 69 -7.66 12.21 32.76
C ILE A 69 -7.98 11.52 34.08
N ASP A 70 -8.96 12.04 34.83
CA ASP A 70 -9.31 11.55 36.15
C ASP A 70 -10.29 10.37 36.05
N GLU A 71 -11.09 10.32 34.97
CA GLU A 71 -12.01 9.22 34.65
C GLU A 71 -11.42 8.25 33.60
N GLU A 72 -10.34 7.55 33.96
CA GLU A 72 -9.71 6.47 33.16
C GLU A 72 -9.42 6.83 31.68
N PHE A 73 -9.05 8.08 31.39
CA PHE A 73 -8.81 8.57 30.03
C PHE A 73 -10.04 8.54 29.12
N ALA A 74 -11.25 8.65 29.67
CA ALA A 74 -12.50 8.57 28.91
C ALA A 74 -12.57 9.65 27.80
N PRO A 75 -12.70 9.25 26.51
CA PRO A 75 -12.78 10.19 25.41
C PRO A 75 -14.20 10.76 25.23
N SER A 76 -14.30 12.08 25.16
CA SER A 76 -15.51 12.80 24.77
C SER A 76 -15.56 13.00 23.26
N TYR A 77 -16.46 12.28 22.58
CA TYR A 77 -16.64 12.40 21.13
C TYR A 77 -17.82 13.28 20.73
N VAL A 78 -17.60 14.14 19.75
CA VAL A 78 -18.63 15.00 19.14
C VAL A 78 -18.79 14.69 17.66
N VAL A 79 -19.98 14.91 17.11
CA VAL A 79 -20.20 14.91 15.66
C VAL A 79 -19.76 16.27 15.10
N PRO A 80 -18.74 16.33 14.22
CA PRO A 80 -18.32 17.59 13.60
C PRO A 80 -19.48 18.26 12.86
N LYS A 81 -19.48 19.61 12.78
CA LYS A 81 -20.59 20.38 12.18
C LYS A 81 -20.84 19.93 10.73
N GLU A 82 -19.75 19.71 10.00
CA GLU A 82 -19.69 19.22 8.63
C GLU A 82 -20.26 17.80 8.43
N LYS A 83 -20.44 17.02 9.50
CA LYS A 83 -20.96 15.64 9.46
C LYS A 83 -22.39 15.49 9.97
N LYS A 84 -22.98 16.55 10.53
CA LYS A 84 -24.31 16.47 11.18
C LYS A 84 -25.41 16.00 10.24
N ASP A 85 -25.47 16.54 9.03
CA ASP A 85 -26.54 16.19 8.09
C ASP A 85 -26.37 14.78 7.52
N LEU A 86 -25.13 14.36 7.27
CA LEU A 86 -24.82 12.97 6.92
C LEU A 86 -25.25 12.00 8.03
N VAL A 87 -24.91 12.29 9.29
CA VAL A 87 -25.31 11.41 10.42
C VAL A 87 -26.83 11.35 10.55
N LYS A 88 -27.54 12.45 10.35
CA LYS A 88 -29.02 12.46 10.32
C LYS A 88 -29.57 11.56 9.21
N GLU A 89 -29.03 11.67 7.99
CA GLU A 89 -29.43 10.82 6.86
C GLU A 89 -29.17 9.34 7.18
N LEU A 90 -27.96 8.99 7.63
CA LEU A 90 -27.59 7.62 7.98
C LEU A 90 -28.44 7.06 9.12
N THR A 91 -28.82 7.89 10.10
CA THR A 91 -29.71 7.50 11.20
C THR A 91 -31.10 7.14 10.69
N LEU A 92 -31.65 7.94 9.77
CA LEU A 92 -32.95 7.68 9.19
C LEU A 92 -32.93 6.37 8.38
N LEU A 93 -31.92 6.20 7.53
CA LEU A 93 -31.76 4.99 6.71
C LEU A 93 -31.54 3.74 7.57
N ALA A 94 -30.72 3.82 8.61
CA ALA A 94 -30.43 2.69 9.50
C ALA A 94 -31.67 2.22 10.27
N ARG A 95 -32.58 3.13 10.62
CA ARG A 95 -33.86 2.79 11.28
C ARG A 95 -34.89 2.17 10.34
N GLY A 96 -34.84 2.52 9.05
CA GLY A 96 -35.71 1.94 8.03
C GLY A 96 -35.20 0.61 7.47
N ALA A 97 -33.95 0.25 7.78
CA ALA A 97 -33.32 -0.98 7.30
C ALA A 97 -33.64 -2.18 8.19
N SER A 98 -33.68 -3.37 7.59
CA SER A 98 -33.81 -4.63 8.35
C SER A 98 -32.55 -4.96 9.15
N GLU A 99 -31.39 -4.56 8.64
CA GLU A 99 -30.08 -4.81 9.23
C GLU A 99 -29.08 -3.74 8.73
N LEU A 100 -28.22 -3.27 9.62
CA LEU A 100 -27.10 -2.39 9.32
C LEU A 100 -25.80 -3.19 9.19
N LEU A 101 -25.15 -3.11 8.04
CA LEU A 101 -23.88 -3.78 7.75
C LEU A 101 -22.76 -2.75 7.64
N LEU A 102 -21.77 -2.86 8.51
CA LEU A 102 -20.62 -1.96 8.60
C LEU A 102 -19.46 -2.57 7.81
N ALA A 103 -19.23 -2.08 6.60
CA ALA A 103 -18.27 -2.58 5.62
C ALA A 103 -17.03 -1.66 5.47
N THR A 104 -16.55 -1.13 6.59
CA THR A 104 -15.32 -0.34 6.67
C THR A 104 -14.08 -1.22 6.46
N ASP A 105 -12.94 -0.59 6.24
CA ASP A 105 -11.68 -1.27 5.96
C ASP A 105 -11.24 -2.25 7.08
N PRO A 106 -10.46 -3.30 6.73
CA PRO A 106 -10.08 -4.37 7.65
C PRO A 106 -8.93 -3.98 8.60
N ASP A 107 -8.87 -2.73 9.05
CA ASP A 107 -7.85 -2.25 9.99
C ASP A 107 -8.49 -1.64 11.25
N ARG A 108 -7.66 -1.30 12.24
CA ARG A 108 -8.13 -0.67 13.49
C ARG A 108 -8.86 0.67 13.26
N GLU A 109 -8.51 1.41 12.20
CA GLU A 109 -9.17 2.67 11.87
C GLU A 109 -10.58 2.40 11.32
N GLY A 110 -10.71 1.43 10.42
CA GLY A 110 -12.00 0.97 9.92
C GLY A 110 -12.88 0.41 11.03
N GLU A 111 -12.32 -0.32 11.99
CA GLU A 111 -13.07 -0.83 13.15
C GLU A 111 -13.58 0.32 14.05
N ALA A 112 -12.74 1.33 14.30
CA ALA A 112 -13.15 2.52 15.04
C ALA A 112 -14.22 3.34 14.30
N ILE A 113 -14.13 3.46 12.97
CA ILE A 113 -15.17 4.12 12.15
C ILE A 113 -16.49 3.35 12.26
N ALA A 114 -16.47 2.02 12.18
CA ALA A 114 -17.65 1.18 12.35
C ALA A 114 -18.30 1.39 13.73
N TRP A 115 -17.50 1.40 14.79
CA TRP A 115 -17.97 1.69 16.15
C TRP A 115 -18.55 3.10 16.26
N HIS A 116 -17.85 4.12 15.75
CA HIS A 116 -18.33 5.51 15.79
C HIS A 116 -19.63 5.69 15.01
N LEU A 117 -19.78 5.02 13.87
CA LEU A 117 -21.01 5.00 13.08
C LEU A 117 -22.16 4.43 13.89
N LEU A 118 -21.99 3.23 14.44
CA LEU A 118 -23.00 2.57 15.26
C LEU A 118 -23.45 3.46 16.42
N GLN A 119 -22.49 4.04 17.14
CA GLN A 119 -22.77 4.94 18.26
C GLN A 119 -23.41 6.27 17.82
N ALA A 120 -23.15 6.74 16.60
CA ALA A 120 -23.75 7.98 16.08
C ALA A 120 -25.20 7.78 15.62
N VAL A 121 -25.51 6.62 15.02
CA VAL A 121 -26.86 6.31 14.52
C VAL A 121 -27.76 5.73 15.60
N GLN A 122 -27.18 5.13 16.65
CA GLN A 122 -27.91 4.69 17.83
C GLN A 122 -28.30 5.90 18.70
N ALA A 123 -29.53 6.39 18.54
CA ALA A 123 -30.03 7.46 19.38
C ALA A 123 -30.45 6.95 20.77
N LYS A 124 -30.16 7.74 21.81
CA LYS A 124 -30.64 7.48 23.17
C LYS A 124 -32.18 7.38 23.19
N GLY A 125 -32.70 6.37 23.86
CA GLY A 125 -34.15 6.15 24.01
C GLY A 125 -34.86 5.58 22.77
N LYS A 126 -34.12 5.05 21.78
CA LYS A 126 -34.68 4.33 20.63
C LYS A 126 -34.28 2.85 20.65
N PRO A 127 -35.07 1.95 20.02
CA PRO A 127 -34.73 0.54 19.92
C PRO A 127 -33.31 0.33 19.35
N PRO A 128 -32.62 -0.76 19.76
CA PRO A 128 -31.30 -1.09 19.22
C PRO A 128 -31.41 -1.39 17.72
N ILE A 129 -30.46 -0.87 16.95
CA ILE A 129 -30.31 -1.22 15.54
C ILE A 129 -29.53 -2.53 15.47
N LEU A 130 -30.07 -3.55 14.78
CA LEU A 130 -29.33 -4.77 14.47
C LEU A 130 -28.17 -4.39 13.53
N ALA A 131 -26.95 -4.43 14.05
CA ALA A 131 -25.76 -4.06 13.30
C ALA A 131 -24.74 -5.19 13.30
N ARG A 132 -24.13 -5.46 12.14
CA ARG A 132 -23.02 -6.41 12.02
C ARG A 132 -21.86 -5.83 11.22
N ARG A 133 -20.66 -6.35 11.47
CA ARG A 133 -19.40 -5.98 10.83
C ARG A 133 -19.09 -6.93 9.68
N VAL A 134 -18.76 -6.37 8.51
CA VAL A 134 -18.43 -7.12 7.29
C VAL A 134 -17.03 -6.75 6.83
N VAL A 135 -16.13 -7.74 6.76
CA VAL A 135 -14.70 -7.52 6.48
C VAL A 135 -14.31 -8.25 5.20
N PHE A 136 -13.58 -7.58 4.32
CA PHE A 136 -12.99 -8.18 3.11
C PHE A 136 -11.66 -7.48 2.82
N HIS A 137 -10.73 -8.22 2.22
CA HIS A 137 -9.37 -7.75 1.92
C HIS A 137 -9.17 -7.40 0.44
N GLU A 138 -10.20 -7.63 -0.37
CA GLU A 138 -10.27 -7.22 -1.77
C GLU A 138 -11.72 -6.91 -2.15
N ILE A 139 -11.91 -6.04 -3.14
CA ILE A 139 -13.24 -5.61 -3.60
C ILE A 139 -13.53 -6.31 -4.93
N THR A 140 -13.78 -7.61 -4.83
CA THR A 140 -14.27 -8.46 -5.92
C THR A 140 -15.72 -8.89 -5.62
N LYS A 141 -16.47 -9.25 -6.66
CA LYS A 141 -17.87 -9.71 -6.48
C LYS A 141 -17.93 -10.90 -5.54
N THR A 142 -17.03 -11.87 -5.71
CA THR A 142 -16.97 -13.10 -4.92
C THR A 142 -16.63 -12.80 -3.46
N ALA A 143 -15.54 -12.04 -3.19
CA ALA A 143 -15.12 -11.73 -1.83
C ALA A 143 -16.16 -10.90 -1.06
N VAL A 144 -16.81 -9.93 -1.71
CA VAL A 144 -17.85 -9.11 -1.07
C VAL A 144 -19.10 -9.94 -0.76
N GLN A 145 -19.53 -10.82 -1.68
CA GLN A 145 -20.69 -11.68 -1.45
C GLN A 145 -20.43 -12.72 -0.36
N ASP A 146 -19.22 -13.26 -0.29
CA ASP A 146 -18.81 -14.20 0.75
C ASP A 146 -18.75 -13.53 2.13
N ALA A 147 -18.10 -12.37 2.23
CA ALA A 147 -18.01 -11.59 3.47
C ALA A 147 -19.41 -11.23 4.05
N LEU A 148 -20.41 -11.02 3.19
CA LEU A 148 -21.78 -10.75 3.62
C LEU A 148 -22.51 -11.96 4.21
N LYS A 149 -22.06 -13.18 3.93
CA LYS A 149 -22.59 -14.42 4.53
C LYS A 149 -21.98 -14.70 5.90
N HIS A 150 -20.79 -14.16 6.16
CA HIS A 150 -20.04 -14.37 7.39
C HIS A 150 -19.82 -13.05 8.19
N PRO A 151 -20.88 -12.30 8.52
CA PRO A 151 -20.72 -11.08 9.30
C PRO A 151 -20.36 -11.41 10.76
N ARG A 152 -19.51 -10.58 11.36
CA ARG A 152 -19.08 -10.69 12.77
C ARG A 152 -19.56 -9.51 13.59
N GLU A 153 -19.30 -9.55 14.89
CA GLU A 153 -19.44 -8.39 15.77
C GLU A 153 -18.25 -7.43 15.60
N ILE A 154 -18.41 -6.19 16.09
CA ILE A 154 -17.32 -5.22 16.16
C ILE A 154 -16.29 -5.72 17.18
N ASP A 155 -15.03 -5.76 16.77
CA ASP A 155 -13.92 -6.10 17.64
C ASP A 155 -13.58 -4.89 18.53
N LEU A 156 -14.03 -4.96 19.78
CA LEU A 156 -13.80 -3.89 20.75
C LEU A 156 -12.33 -3.75 21.14
N ASN A 157 -11.48 -4.76 20.97
CA ASN A 157 -10.05 -4.64 21.23
C ASN A 157 -9.37 -3.78 20.17
N LEU A 158 -9.73 -3.97 18.89
CA LEU A 158 -9.28 -3.11 17.80
C LEU A 158 -9.76 -1.66 17.97
N VAL A 159 -11.01 -1.47 18.39
CA VAL A 159 -11.55 -0.14 18.72
C VAL A 159 -10.73 0.49 19.85
N LYS A 160 -10.55 -0.21 20.98
CA LYS A 160 -9.78 0.28 22.13
C LYS A 160 -8.32 0.59 21.76
N ALA A 161 -7.70 -0.22 20.89
CA ALA A 161 -6.35 0.05 20.40
C ALA A 161 -6.27 1.35 19.58
N GLN A 162 -7.27 1.62 18.73
CA GLN A 162 -7.38 2.87 17.99
C GLN A 162 -7.64 4.06 18.91
N GLN A 163 -8.56 3.92 19.87
CA GLN A 163 -8.89 4.95 20.86
C GLN A 163 -7.69 5.28 21.75
N GLY A 164 -6.98 4.27 22.25
CA GLY A 164 -5.75 4.44 23.04
C GLY A 164 -4.69 5.22 22.27
N ARG A 165 -4.46 4.89 20.99
CA ARG A 165 -3.61 5.69 20.10
C ARG A 165 -4.10 7.14 20.00
N ARG A 166 -5.40 7.35 19.76
CA ARG A 166 -6.00 8.69 19.60
C ARG A 166 -5.85 9.54 20.87
N VAL A 167 -6.03 8.93 22.04
CA VAL A 167 -5.86 9.56 23.35
C VAL A 167 -4.40 9.95 23.59
N ILE A 168 -3.45 9.04 23.38
CA ILE A 168 -2.01 9.32 23.56
C ILE A 168 -1.58 10.47 22.64
N ASP A 169 -1.93 10.41 21.36
CA ASP A 169 -1.57 11.46 20.40
C ASP A 169 -2.20 12.81 20.78
N ARG A 170 -3.43 12.80 21.34
CA ARG A 170 -4.09 14.00 21.87
C ARG A 170 -3.36 14.58 23.08
N LEU A 171 -2.97 13.75 24.05
CA LEU A 171 -2.26 14.19 25.25
C LEU A 171 -0.90 14.81 24.91
N VAL A 172 -0.12 14.14 24.06
CA VAL A 172 1.20 14.63 23.60
C VAL A 172 1.04 15.95 22.85
N GLY A 173 0.14 16.01 21.88
CA GLY A 173 -0.07 17.21 21.07
C GLY A 173 -0.56 18.39 21.91
N TYR A 174 -1.54 18.18 22.79
CA TYR A 174 -2.14 19.25 23.60
C TYR A 174 -1.21 19.76 24.69
N LYS A 175 -0.44 18.88 25.35
CA LYS A 175 0.47 19.27 26.45
C LYS A 175 1.79 19.84 25.94
N LEU A 176 2.37 19.31 24.86
CA LEU A 176 3.72 19.71 24.41
C LEU A 176 3.74 20.83 23.36
N SER A 177 2.70 21.00 22.54
CA SER A 177 2.71 22.06 21.51
C SER A 177 2.85 23.48 22.10
N PRO A 178 2.20 23.84 23.22
CA PRO A 178 2.40 25.14 23.86
C PRO A 178 3.85 25.39 24.29
N LEU A 179 4.56 24.36 24.73
CA LEU A 179 5.98 24.47 25.07
C LEU A 179 6.82 24.81 23.84
N LEU A 180 6.57 24.15 22.70
CA LEU A 180 7.24 24.45 21.43
C LEU A 180 6.95 25.87 20.94
N TRP A 181 5.73 26.37 21.15
CA TRP A 181 5.37 27.74 20.80
C TRP A 181 6.14 28.77 21.61
N ASN A 182 6.36 28.49 22.90
CA ASN A 182 7.06 29.37 23.81
C ASN A 182 8.59 29.31 23.66
N LYS A 183 9.14 28.15 23.25
CA LYS A 183 10.60 27.92 23.22
C LYS A 183 11.22 27.90 21.83
N VAL A 184 10.43 27.72 20.78
CA VAL A 184 10.93 27.58 19.40
C VAL A 184 10.20 28.55 18.47
N ARG A 185 8.92 28.27 18.15
CA ARG A 185 8.12 29.10 17.24
C ARG A 185 6.62 28.81 17.40
N LYS A 186 5.80 29.86 17.45
CA LYS A 186 4.33 29.73 17.42
C LYS A 186 3.86 28.95 16.18
N GLY A 187 2.88 28.07 16.36
CA GLY A 187 2.28 27.29 15.28
C GLY A 187 2.92 25.92 15.00
N LEU A 188 3.98 25.55 15.73
CA LEU A 188 4.56 24.20 15.66
C LEU A 188 3.68 23.13 16.30
N SER A 189 3.71 21.91 15.78
CA SER A 189 3.00 20.77 16.36
C SER A 189 3.96 19.82 17.06
N ALA A 190 3.59 19.40 18.27
CA ALA A 190 4.22 18.25 18.91
C ALA A 190 3.52 16.96 18.47
N GLY A 191 4.28 15.98 18.02
CA GLY A 191 3.75 14.67 17.62
C GLY A 191 4.72 13.56 17.96
N ARG A 192 4.26 12.56 18.71
CA ARG A 192 5.10 11.47 19.26
C ARG A 192 5.91 10.73 18.19
N VAL A 193 5.30 10.45 17.03
CA VAL A 193 5.97 9.74 15.92
C VAL A 193 6.71 10.72 14.99
N GLN A 194 6.12 11.90 14.76
CA GLN A 194 6.71 12.93 13.90
C GLN A 194 8.04 13.44 14.44
N SER A 195 8.14 13.68 15.75
CA SER A 195 9.38 14.17 16.38
C SER A 195 10.54 13.19 16.23
N VAL A 196 10.27 11.87 16.36
CA VAL A 196 11.28 10.82 16.15
C VAL A 196 11.70 10.77 14.69
N ALA A 197 10.78 10.86 13.74
CA ALA A 197 11.12 10.88 12.32
C ALA A 197 11.98 12.10 11.94
N VAL A 198 11.65 13.29 12.47
CA VAL A 198 12.47 14.50 12.30
C VAL A 198 13.85 14.31 12.92
N ARG A 199 13.92 13.70 14.12
CA ARG A 199 15.20 13.39 14.78
C ARG A 199 16.09 12.50 13.91
N LEU A 200 15.55 11.45 13.27
CA LEU A 200 16.35 10.58 12.40
C LEU A 200 17.00 11.33 11.23
N ILE A 201 16.30 12.32 10.68
CA ILE A 201 16.84 13.17 9.60
C ILE A 201 17.95 14.09 10.17
N VAL A 202 17.71 14.71 11.31
CA VAL A 202 18.69 15.60 11.96
C VAL A 202 19.94 14.83 12.38
N ASP A 203 19.79 13.63 12.94
CA ASP A 203 20.91 12.80 13.37
C ASP A 203 21.75 12.37 12.14
N ARG A 204 21.13 12.03 11.01
CA ARG A 204 21.84 11.78 9.74
C ARG A 204 22.56 13.03 9.22
N GLU A 205 21.94 14.21 9.29
CA GLU A 205 22.59 15.45 8.84
C GLU A 205 23.83 15.75 9.68
N ARG A 206 23.76 15.55 11.00
CA ARG A 206 24.91 15.69 11.90
C ARG A 206 26.02 14.68 11.60
N GLU A 207 25.68 13.44 11.24
CA GLU A 207 26.66 12.44 10.76
C GLU A 207 27.38 12.94 9.49
N ILE A 208 26.66 13.58 8.57
CA ILE A 208 27.23 14.15 7.34
C ILE A 208 28.10 15.37 7.65
N GLU A 209 27.65 16.28 8.51
CA GLU A 209 28.43 17.46 8.93
C GLU A 209 29.71 17.09 9.68
N ALA A 210 29.68 16.01 10.47
CA ALA A 210 30.83 15.49 11.19
C ALA A 210 31.74 14.59 10.34
N PHE A 211 31.36 14.29 9.09
CA PHE A 211 32.15 13.43 8.22
C PHE A 211 33.41 14.16 7.76
N VAL A 212 34.58 13.61 8.08
CA VAL A 212 35.88 14.08 7.59
C VAL A 212 36.29 13.19 6.41
N PRO A 213 36.24 13.69 5.16
CA PRO A 213 36.67 12.92 4.01
C PRO A 213 38.16 12.57 4.10
N VAL A 214 38.49 11.31 3.85
CA VAL A 214 39.87 10.83 3.76
C VAL A 214 40.16 10.47 2.31
N GLU A 215 41.27 10.99 1.78
CA GLU A 215 41.73 10.66 0.44
C GLU A 215 42.18 9.18 0.39
N TYR A 216 41.76 8.48 -0.66
CA TYR A 216 42.23 7.15 -0.98
C TYR A 216 42.25 6.95 -2.50
N TRP A 217 43.10 6.05 -2.95
CA TRP A 217 43.28 5.72 -4.36
C TRP A 217 43.08 4.22 -4.58
N THR A 218 42.56 3.88 -5.75
CA THR A 218 42.44 2.49 -6.23
C THR A 218 43.16 2.38 -7.55
N VAL A 219 43.92 1.29 -7.74
CA VAL A 219 44.58 1.00 -9.01
C VAL A 219 43.86 -0.15 -9.70
N GLU A 220 43.42 0.08 -10.93
CA GLU A 220 42.80 -0.94 -11.78
C GLU A 220 43.67 -1.22 -13.01
N ALA A 221 43.83 -2.49 -13.36
CA ALA A 221 44.49 -2.94 -14.59
C ALA A 221 43.45 -3.54 -15.54
N ARG A 222 43.50 -3.16 -16.82
CA ARG A 222 42.72 -3.82 -17.89
C ARG A 222 43.58 -4.89 -18.54
N LEU A 223 43.14 -6.13 -18.39
CA LEU A 223 43.88 -7.30 -18.82
C LEU A 223 43.15 -8.01 -19.96
N ARG A 224 43.93 -8.66 -20.82
CA ARG A 224 43.44 -9.57 -21.84
C ARG A 224 44.33 -10.80 -21.89
N LYS A 225 43.74 -11.94 -22.21
CA LYS A 225 44.51 -13.17 -22.42
C LYS A 225 45.53 -12.97 -23.55
N GLN A 226 46.80 -13.19 -23.26
CA GLN A 226 47.82 -13.24 -24.30
C GLN A 226 47.57 -14.47 -25.19
N VAL A 227 47.33 -14.26 -26.48
CA VAL A 227 47.18 -15.34 -27.47
C VAL A 227 48.54 -15.53 -28.15
N LYS A 228 49.16 -16.70 -27.99
CA LYS A 228 50.33 -17.08 -28.78
C LYS A 228 49.86 -17.39 -30.21
N GLU A 229 50.22 -16.52 -31.14
CA GLU A 229 50.09 -16.63 -32.60
C GLU A 229 48.67 -16.78 -33.19
N ALA A 230 48.39 -15.91 -34.16
CA ALA A 230 47.17 -15.90 -34.95
C ALA A 230 47.08 -17.15 -35.84
N LYS A 231 46.29 -18.16 -35.44
CA LYS A 231 45.52 -18.87 -36.46
C LYS A 231 44.50 -17.87 -36.98
N ALA A 232 44.61 -17.57 -38.27
CA ALA A 232 43.86 -16.55 -38.99
C ALA A 232 42.42 -16.43 -38.47
N ALA A 233 42.03 -15.19 -38.15
CA ALA A 233 40.68 -14.84 -37.77
C ALA A 233 39.71 -15.43 -38.80
N THR A 234 39.04 -16.51 -38.43
CA THR A 234 37.86 -16.96 -39.15
C THR A 234 36.84 -15.86 -38.94
N ARG A 235 36.52 -15.12 -40.00
CA ARG A 235 35.52 -14.04 -40.01
C ARG A 235 34.26 -14.54 -39.27
N GLY A 236 33.99 -14.00 -38.07
CA GLY A 236 32.65 -14.08 -37.47
C GLY A 236 32.49 -14.40 -35.97
N LYS A 237 33.52 -14.80 -35.21
CA LYS A 237 33.40 -15.09 -33.74
C LYS A 237 34.75 -14.80 -33.05
N ALA A 238 34.95 -14.06 -31.97
CA ALA A 238 34.13 -13.36 -30.98
C ALA A 238 35.02 -12.20 -30.39
N PRO A 239 34.54 -11.32 -29.50
CA PRO A 239 35.35 -10.24 -28.93
C PRO A 239 36.52 -10.84 -28.12
N ARG A 240 37.72 -10.25 -28.24
CA ARG A 240 38.82 -10.52 -27.30
C ARG A 240 38.42 -9.90 -25.97
N GLU A 241 37.91 -10.70 -25.05
CA GLU A 241 37.36 -10.21 -23.78
C GLU A 241 38.48 -9.59 -22.93
N GLU A 242 38.47 -8.25 -22.86
CA GLU A 242 39.21 -7.47 -21.88
C GLU A 242 38.41 -7.44 -20.58
N PHE A 243 39.09 -7.51 -19.44
CA PHE A 243 38.48 -7.40 -18.12
C PHE A 243 39.33 -6.53 -17.19
N SER A 244 38.68 -5.81 -16.28
CA SER A 244 39.36 -5.01 -15.25
C SER A 244 39.61 -5.85 -14.00
N VAL A 245 40.81 -5.72 -13.43
CA VAL A 245 41.15 -6.23 -12.10
C VAL A 245 41.62 -5.07 -11.23
N GLY A 246 41.16 -5.03 -9.98
CA GLY A 246 41.65 -4.07 -8.98
C GLY A 246 42.84 -4.63 -8.21
N LEU A 247 43.81 -3.78 -7.88
CA LEU A 247 44.88 -4.13 -6.95
C LEU A 247 44.32 -4.26 -5.53
N VAL A 248 44.51 -5.43 -4.90
CA VAL A 248 44.01 -5.70 -3.54
C VAL A 248 45.16 -5.80 -2.54
N GLN A 249 46.30 -6.34 -2.95
CA GLN A 249 47.43 -6.63 -2.08
C GLN A 249 48.76 -6.35 -2.77
N ARG A 250 49.79 -6.04 -1.97
CA ARG A 250 51.19 -5.98 -2.37
C ARG A 250 51.98 -6.84 -1.38
N ASP A 251 52.81 -7.75 -1.89
CA ASP A 251 53.65 -8.65 -1.09
C ASP A 251 52.88 -9.46 -0.02
N GLY A 252 51.62 -9.82 -0.33
CA GLY A 252 50.73 -10.60 0.55
C GLY A 252 49.96 -9.77 1.57
N GLU A 253 50.22 -8.47 1.68
CA GLU A 253 49.53 -7.56 2.60
C GLU A 253 48.53 -6.67 1.85
N LYS A 254 47.41 -6.35 2.52
CA LYS A 254 46.41 -5.43 1.96
C LYS A 254 47.05 -4.06 1.76
N ILE A 255 47.00 -3.55 0.53
CA ILE A 255 47.56 -2.23 0.21
C ILE A 255 46.51 -1.15 0.45
N GLU A 256 46.93 -0.06 1.07
CA GLU A 256 46.12 1.16 1.23
C GLU A 256 46.88 2.33 0.60
N LEU A 257 46.31 2.90 -0.46
CA LEU A 257 46.90 4.02 -1.18
C LEU A 257 46.21 5.29 -0.70
N THR A 258 46.93 6.15 0.02
CA THR A 258 46.37 7.34 0.67
C THR A 258 46.57 8.61 -0.14
N ASN A 259 47.39 8.58 -1.19
CA ASN A 259 47.67 9.71 -2.06
C ASN A 259 48.03 9.28 -3.48
N GLY A 260 47.99 10.25 -4.42
CA GLY A 260 48.25 10.00 -5.84
C GLY A 260 49.70 9.65 -6.17
N THR A 261 50.67 10.07 -5.34
CA THR A 261 52.09 9.73 -5.56
C THR A 261 52.33 8.24 -5.37
N ASP A 262 51.79 7.67 -4.28
CA ASP A 262 51.90 6.24 -3.98
C ASP A 262 51.18 5.39 -5.02
N ALA A 263 49.98 5.83 -5.44
CA ALA A 263 49.22 5.16 -6.49
C ALA A 263 49.98 5.16 -7.82
N ASN A 264 50.59 6.28 -8.20
CA ASN A 264 51.39 6.38 -9.42
C ASN A 264 52.65 5.52 -9.38
N ALA A 265 53.33 5.45 -8.23
CA ALA A 265 54.50 4.58 -8.06
C ALA A 265 54.13 3.11 -8.31
N VAL A 266 52.98 2.67 -7.79
CA VAL A 266 52.43 1.33 -8.03
C VAL A 266 52.05 1.12 -9.50
N VAL A 267 51.43 2.11 -10.16
CA VAL A 267 51.12 2.04 -11.59
C VAL A 267 52.37 1.87 -12.44
N GLU A 268 53.44 2.61 -12.15
CA GLU A 268 54.71 2.52 -12.89
C GLU A 268 55.41 1.17 -12.73
N ASP A 269 55.28 0.54 -11.56
CA ASP A 269 55.75 -0.82 -11.32
C ASP A 269 54.91 -1.85 -12.10
N LEU A 270 53.58 -1.77 -11.96
CA LEU A 270 52.62 -2.65 -12.63
C LEU A 270 52.64 -2.56 -14.16
N ARG A 271 53.05 -1.43 -14.75
CA ARG A 271 53.24 -1.27 -16.20
C ARG A 271 54.35 -2.17 -16.76
N LYS A 272 55.34 -2.50 -15.94
CA LYS A 272 56.48 -3.34 -16.31
C LYS A 272 56.26 -4.81 -15.94
N ALA A 273 55.23 -5.10 -15.15
CA ALA A 273 54.93 -6.42 -14.66
C ALA A 273 54.32 -7.33 -15.72
N SER A 274 54.52 -8.65 -15.53
CA SER A 274 53.76 -9.69 -16.23
C SER A 274 52.63 -10.18 -15.35
N TYR A 275 51.45 -10.33 -15.94
CA TYR A 275 50.25 -10.75 -15.22
C TYR A 275 49.99 -12.24 -15.47
N ALA A 276 49.74 -12.97 -14.39
CA ALA A 276 49.30 -14.36 -14.45
C ALA A 276 48.06 -14.53 -13.57
N VAL A 277 47.13 -15.36 -14.03
CA VAL A 277 45.97 -15.76 -13.22
C VAL A 277 46.45 -16.82 -12.24
N SER A 278 46.30 -16.56 -10.94
CA SER A 278 46.72 -17.45 -9.87
C SER A 278 45.64 -18.44 -9.45
N ASP A 279 44.37 -18.02 -9.44
CA ASP A 279 43.22 -18.82 -9.06
C ASP A 279 42.01 -18.45 -9.91
N VAL A 280 41.11 -19.41 -10.16
CA VAL A 280 39.82 -19.15 -10.81
C VAL A 280 38.76 -19.93 -10.06
N ARG A 281 37.87 -19.20 -9.39
CA ARG A 281 36.77 -19.80 -8.63
C ARG A 281 35.46 -19.59 -9.36
N LYS A 282 34.82 -20.68 -9.74
CA LYS A 282 33.47 -20.70 -10.28
C LYS A 282 32.50 -21.20 -9.24
N ARG A 283 31.43 -20.45 -9.01
CA ARG A 283 30.36 -20.84 -8.10
C ARG A 283 29.02 -20.49 -8.71
N GLU A 284 28.09 -21.43 -8.61
CA GLU A 284 26.70 -21.16 -8.89
C GLU A 284 26.08 -20.42 -7.69
N GLN A 285 25.44 -19.29 -7.95
CA GLN A 285 24.74 -18.50 -6.94
C GLN A 285 23.25 -18.43 -7.27
N LEU A 286 22.43 -18.87 -6.32
CA LEU A 286 20.99 -18.71 -6.38
C LEU A 286 20.58 -17.35 -5.83
N ARG A 287 19.71 -16.67 -6.58
CA ARG A 287 19.03 -15.45 -6.14
C ARG A 287 17.53 -15.69 -6.10
N ASN A 288 17.02 -15.86 -4.89
CA ASN A 288 15.59 -16.02 -4.65
C ASN A 288 14.83 -14.75 -5.04
N PRO A 289 13.59 -14.89 -5.56
CA PRO A 289 12.75 -13.75 -5.84
C PRO A 289 12.36 -13.04 -4.55
N SER A 290 12.15 -11.73 -4.67
CA SER A 290 11.69 -10.93 -3.53
C SER A 290 10.23 -11.26 -3.20
N ALA A 291 9.89 -11.19 -1.91
CA ALA A 291 8.52 -11.38 -1.44
C ALA A 291 7.52 -10.41 -2.11
N PRO A 292 6.23 -10.80 -2.17
CA PRO A 292 5.13 -9.89 -2.49
C PRO A 292 5.19 -8.61 -1.66
N PHE A 293 4.55 -7.56 -2.15
CA PHE A 293 4.60 -6.28 -1.45
C PHE A 293 3.81 -6.31 -0.14
N ILE A 294 4.43 -5.76 0.90
CA ILE A 294 3.74 -5.14 2.03
C ILE A 294 3.78 -3.62 1.88
N THR A 295 3.03 -2.87 2.71
CA THR A 295 2.92 -1.40 2.59
C THR A 295 4.28 -0.71 2.54
N SER A 296 5.21 -1.07 3.42
CA SER A 296 6.54 -0.45 3.50
C SER A 296 7.36 -0.71 2.24
N THR A 297 7.43 -1.96 1.79
CA THR A 297 8.18 -2.34 0.59
C THR A 297 7.58 -1.77 -0.70
N MET A 298 6.24 -1.65 -0.78
CA MET A 298 5.58 -0.98 -1.90
C MET A 298 5.96 0.50 -1.96
N GLN A 299 5.93 1.20 -0.82
CA GLN A 299 6.30 2.62 -0.75
C GLN A 299 7.78 2.84 -1.13
N GLN A 300 8.68 1.98 -0.65
CA GLN A 300 10.11 2.06 -0.98
C GLN A 300 10.36 1.85 -2.47
N GLU A 301 9.81 0.78 -3.07
CA GLU A 301 10.03 0.49 -4.49
C GLU A 301 9.30 1.50 -5.39
N ALA A 302 8.14 2.02 -5.01
CA ALA A 302 7.47 3.11 -5.73
C ALA A 302 8.28 4.41 -5.67
N GLY A 303 8.90 4.73 -4.53
CA GLY A 303 9.84 5.85 -4.43
C GLY A 303 11.04 5.65 -5.35
N ARG A 304 11.71 4.50 -5.26
CA ARG A 304 12.94 4.19 -6.01
C ARG A 304 12.72 4.09 -7.52
N ARG A 305 11.63 3.44 -7.97
CA ARG A 305 11.40 3.15 -9.39
C ARG A 305 10.47 4.13 -10.08
N LEU A 306 9.52 4.72 -9.35
CA LEU A 306 8.48 5.57 -9.93
C LEU A 306 8.64 7.05 -9.57
N GLY A 307 9.50 7.38 -8.59
CA GLY A 307 9.63 8.74 -8.06
C GLY A 307 8.41 9.16 -7.23
N PHE A 308 7.63 8.21 -6.69
CA PHE A 308 6.44 8.53 -5.92
C PHE A 308 6.78 8.83 -4.46
N THR A 309 6.18 9.89 -3.92
CA THR A 309 6.16 10.07 -2.46
C THR A 309 5.31 8.97 -1.81
N ALA A 310 5.53 8.70 -0.52
CA ALA A 310 4.71 7.75 0.23
C ALA A 310 3.22 8.12 0.16
N LYS A 311 2.88 9.41 0.26
CA LYS A 311 1.51 9.92 0.12
C LYS A 311 0.92 9.60 -1.25
N ARG A 312 1.66 9.91 -2.34
CA ARG A 312 1.19 9.63 -3.72
C ARG A 312 0.98 8.14 -3.93
N THR A 313 1.91 7.31 -3.47
CA THR A 313 1.79 5.85 -3.55
C THR A 313 0.52 5.34 -2.88
N MET A 314 0.23 5.79 -1.64
CA MET A 314 -0.95 5.36 -0.92
C MET A 314 -2.25 5.87 -1.54
N THR A 315 -2.29 7.09 -2.07
CA THR A 315 -3.46 7.60 -2.79
C THR A 315 -3.77 6.75 -4.01
N VAL A 316 -2.76 6.42 -4.81
CA VAL A 316 -2.94 5.59 -6.02
C VAL A 316 -3.33 4.16 -5.64
N ALA A 317 -2.69 3.58 -4.62
CA ALA A 317 -3.05 2.25 -4.13
C ALA A 317 -4.49 2.17 -3.60
N GLN A 318 -4.97 3.20 -2.88
CA GLN A 318 -6.37 3.28 -2.44
C GLN A 318 -7.32 3.24 -3.65
N GLN A 319 -7.04 3.99 -4.71
CA GLN A 319 -7.87 3.99 -5.92
C GLN A 319 -7.90 2.61 -6.59
N LEU A 320 -6.74 1.95 -6.68
CA LEU A 320 -6.62 0.60 -7.23
C LEU A 320 -7.41 -0.42 -6.38
N TYR A 321 -7.45 -0.26 -5.05
CA TYR A 321 -8.21 -1.12 -4.15
C TYR A 321 -9.72 -0.87 -4.22
N GLU A 322 -10.17 0.39 -4.09
CA GLU A 322 -11.59 0.77 -3.99
C GLU A 322 -12.41 0.49 -5.25
N GLY A 323 -11.74 0.49 -6.40
CA GLY A 323 -12.28 0.03 -7.66
C GLY A 323 -12.11 1.04 -8.79
N LEU A 324 -11.74 0.50 -9.95
CA LEU A 324 -11.65 1.24 -11.21
C LEU A 324 -12.53 0.56 -12.25
N GLU A 325 -12.94 1.32 -13.27
CA GLU A 325 -13.74 0.78 -14.36
C GLU A 325 -12.85 -0.02 -15.32
N VAL A 326 -13.15 -1.31 -15.44
CA VAL A 326 -12.43 -2.27 -16.27
C VAL A 326 -13.37 -2.73 -17.40
N PRO A 327 -12.95 -2.66 -18.67
CA PRO A 327 -13.77 -3.11 -19.80
C PRO A 327 -14.21 -4.57 -19.63
N GLY A 328 -15.49 -4.85 -19.85
CA GLY A 328 -16.06 -6.21 -19.75
C GLY A 328 -16.29 -6.72 -18.31
N GLU A 329 -15.61 -6.16 -17.31
CA GLU A 329 -15.72 -6.58 -15.89
C GLU A 329 -16.47 -5.57 -15.01
N GLY A 330 -16.65 -4.34 -15.47
CA GLY A 330 -17.29 -3.27 -14.71
C GLY A 330 -16.34 -2.64 -13.69
N THR A 331 -16.87 -2.10 -12.59
CA THR A 331 -16.03 -1.49 -11.56
C THR A 331 -15.56 -2.57 -10.58
N ILE A 332 -14.24 -2.74 -10.45
CA ILE A 332 -13.65 -3.77 -9.59
C ILE A 332 -12.35 -3.28 -8.95
N GLY A 333 -12.05 -3.75 -7.73
CA GLY A 333 -10.77 -3.56 -7.09
C GLY A 333 -9.68 -4.34 -7.82
N LEU A 334 -8.64 -3.65 -8.29
CA LEU A 334 -7.52 -4.25 -9.02
C LEU A 334 -6.47 -4.87 -8.11
N ILE A 335 -6.35 -4.41 -6.86
CA ILE A 335 -5.39 -4.92 -5.87
C ILE A 335 -6.08 -5.27 -4.55
N THR A 336 -5.43 -6.13 -3.77
CA THR A 336 -5.77 -6.39 -2.37
C THR A 336 -5.47 -5.18 -1.48
N TYR A 337 -5.89 -5.24 -0.21
CA TYR A 337 -5.79 -4.14 0.73
C TYR A 337 -4.34 -3.66 0.93
N MET A 338 -4.10 -2.37 0.69
CA MET A 338 -2.76 -1.79 0.62
C MET A 338 -2.13 -1.43 1.98
N ARG A 339 -2.85 -1.60 3.09
CA ARG A 339 -2.33 -1.40 4.46
C ARG A 339 -2.17 -2.75 5.15
N THR A 340 -1.03 -3.38 4.88
CA THR A 340 -0.70 -4.73 5.32
C THR A 340 0.79 -4.81 5.64
N ASP A 341 1.12 -5.57 6.67
CA ASP A 341 2.45 -5.98 7.06
C ASP A 341 2.72 -7.47 6.74
N SER A 342 1.73 -8.17 6.17
CA SER A 342 1.79 -9.58 5.85
C SER A 342 2.21 -9.80 4.39
N PRO A 343 3.28 -10.58 4.12
CA PRO A 343 3.66 -10.98 2.76
C PRO A 343 2.95 -12.26 2.30
N GLN A 344 1.99 -12.80 3.07
CA GLN A 344 1.29 -14.04 2.74
C GLN A 344 0.42 -13.88 1.50
N VAL A 345 0.19 -14.99 0.80
CA VAL A 345 -0.62 -15.06 -0.42
C VAL A 345 -1.62 -16.19 -0.27
N ALA A 346 -2.88 -15.95 -0.62
CA ALA A 346 -3.91 -16.97 -0.65
C ALA A 346 -3.59 -18.07 -1.67
N GLN A 347 -3.93 -19.32 -1.34
CA GLN A 347 -3.65 -20.48 -2.20
C GLN A 347 -4.20 -20.30 -3.62
N GLU A 348 -5.44 -19.84 -3.75
CA GLU A 348 -6.09 -19.59 -5.05
C GLU A 348 -5.27 -18.61 -5.93
N ALA A 349 -4.65 -17.60 -5.31
CA ALA A 349 -3.82 -16.64 -6.03
C ALA A 349 -2.46 -17.21 -6.43
N GLN A 350 -1.91 -18.15 -5.65
CA GLN A 350 -0.69 -18.88 -6.03
C GLN A 350 -0.95 -19.82 -7.21
N GLU A 351 -2.08 -20.52 -7.19
CA GLU A 351 -2.52 -21.40 -8.28
C GLU A 351 -2.75 -20.60 -9.58
N GLU A 352 -3.44 -19.45 -9.50
CA GLU A 352 -3.63 -18.58 -10.68
C GLU A 352 -2.29 -18.07 -11.23
N ALA A 353 -1.38 -17.64 -10.35
CA ALA A 353 -0.05 -17.17 -10.74
C ALA A 353 0.78 -18.29 -11.39
N SER A 354 0.76 -19.49 -10.82
CA SER A 354 1.44 -20.67 -11.37
C SER A 354 0.96 -20.99 -12.78
N GLY A 355 -0.37 -21.00 -13.00
CA GLY A 355 -0.96 -21.21 -14.32
C GLY A 355 -0.53 -20.13 -15.32
N LEU A 356 -0.61 -18.85 -14.93
CA LEU A 356 -0.19 -17.75 -15.79
C LEU A 356 1.31 -17.79 -16.12
N ILE A 357 2.16 -18.16 -15.16
CA ILE A 357 3.60 -18.27 -15.36
C ILE A 357 3.91 -19.38 -16.38
N GLY A 358 3.30 -20.55 -16.21
CA GLY A 358 3.45 -21.65 -17.15
C GLY A 358 2.99 -21.29 -18.57
N GLU A 359 1.86 -20.59 -18.69
CA GLU A 359 1.30 -20.12 -19.97
C GLU A 359 2.19 -19.05 -20.65
N ARG A 360 2.73 -18.07 -19.90
CA ARG A 360 3.43 -16.91 -20.46
C ARG A 360 4.95 -17.04 -20.56
N PHE A 361 5.58 -17.70 -19.60
CA PHE A 361 7.03 -17.75 -19.49
C PHE A 361 7.58 -19.16 -19.75
N GLY A 362 6.77 -20.19 -19.55
CA GLY A 362 7.14 -21.59 -19.73
C GLY A 362 7.12 -22.37 -18.41
N PRO A 363 6.90 -23.69 -18.46
CA PRO A 363 6.80 -24.53 -17.26
C PRO A 363 8.08 -24.55 -16.42
N GLU A 364 9.25 -24.30 -17.01
CA GLU A 364 10.54 -24.22 -16.32
C GLU A 364 10.66 -23.03 -15.36
N TYR A 365 9.80 -22.02 -15.51
CA TYR A 365 9.74 -20.85 -14.62
C TYR A 365 8.77 -21.04 -13.45
N VAL A 366 8.01 -22.14 -13.45
CA VAL A 366 7.09 -22.50 -12.37
C VAL A 366 7.86 -23.30 -11.31
N PRO A 367 7.88 -22.86 -10.05
CA PRO A 367 8.55 -23.60 -8.99
C PRO A 367 7.80 -24.91 -8.69
N ALA A 368 8.54 -25.97 -8.35
CA ALA A 368 7.97 -27.26 -8.01
C ALA A 368 7.03 -27.22 -6.79
N GLN A 369 7.23 -26.25 -5.89
CA GLN A 369 6.37 -25.96 -4.75
C GLN A 369 6.10 -24.45 -4.68
N PRO A 370 4.86 -24.01 -4.42
CA PRO A 370 4.55 -22.59 -4.30
C PRO A 370 5.41 -21.90 -3.22
N PRO A 371 6.04 -20.74 -3.51
CA PRO A 371 6.86 -20.03 -2.53
C PRO A 371 6.03 -19.55 -1.34
N VAL A 372 6.49 -19.83 -0.12
CA VAL A 372 5.82 -19.40 1.12
C VAL A 372 6.60 -18.25 1.76
N TYR A 373 5.93 -17.10 1.92
CA TYR A 373 6.49 -15.92 2.57
C TYR A 373 5.81 -15.70 3.92
N LYS A 374 6.61 -15.62 4.99
CA LYS A 374 6.11 -15.41 6.36
C LYS A 374 6.57 -14.07 6.91
N THR A 375 5.70 -13.45 7.71
CA THR A 375 6.01 -12.22 8.43
C THR A 375 7.08 -12.49 9.48
N LYS A 376 8.09 -11.61 9.58
CA LYS A 376 9.14 -11.72 10.63
C LYS A 376 8.68 -11.22 12.00
N ALA A 377 7.56 -10.49 12.08
CA ALA A 377 7.09 -9.84 13.30
C ALA A 377 6.18 -10.78 14.12
N LYS A 378 6.53 -11.02 15.39
CA LYS A 378 5.65 -11.64 16.38
C LYS A 378 4.52 -10.65 16.71
N GLY A 379 3.29 -10.93 16.27
CA GLY A 379 2.09 -10.11 16.57
C GLY A 379 1.43 -9.42 15.38
N ALA A 380 1.89 -9.66 14.15
CA ALA A 380 1.14 -9.29 12.95
C ALA A 380 -0.20 -10.05 12.93
N GLN A 381 -1.30 -9.39 12.60
CA GLN A 381 -2.58 -10.07 12.41
C GLN A 381 -2.46 -10.98 11.18
N GLU A 382 -2.32 -12.29 11.41
CA GLU A 382 -2.09 -13.31 10.37
C GLU A 382 -3.26 -13.45 9.38
N ALA A 383 -4.34 -12.69 9.54
CA ALA A 383 -5.47 -12.63 8.61
C ALA A 383 -5.25 -11.68 7.42
N HIS A 384 -4.12 -10.97 7.35
CA HIS A 384 -3.85 -10.03 6.26
C HIS A 384 -3.07 -10.69 5.12
N GLU A 385 -3.40 -10.31 3.90
CA GLU A 385 -2.71 -10.74 2.69
C GLU A 385 -1.72 -9.68 2.21
N ALA A 386 -0.74 -10.10 1.40
CA ALA A 386 0.13 -9.21 0.66
C ALA A 386 -0.64 -8.31 -0.30
N ILE A 387 -0.01 -7.20 -0.68
CA ILE A 387 -0.45 -6.32 -1.76
C ILE A 387 -0.12 -7.00 -3.10
N ARG A 388 -1.16 -7.52 -3.75
CA ARG A 388 -1.09 -8.22 -5.04
C ARG A 388 -2.28 -7.84 -5.93
N PRO A 389 -2.27 -8.17 -7.23
CA PRO A 389 -3.47 -8.10 -8.04
C PRO A 389 -4.58 -8.99 -7.47
N THR A 390 -5.84 -8.55 -7.51
CA THR A 390 -6.99 -9.40 -7.18
C THR A 390 -7.17 -10.54 -8.18
N SER A 391 -6.71 -10.34 -9.43
CA SER A 391 -6.40 -11.40 -10.39
C SER A 391 -5.17 -11.00 -11.18
N CYS A 392 -4.20 -11.90 -11.29
CA CYS A 392 -2.99 -11.72 -12.09
C CYS A 392 -3.23 -11.90 -13.59
N ARG A 393 -4.38 -12.48 -13.99
CA ARG A 393 -4.81 -12.53 -15.39
C ARG A 393 -5.17 -11.15 -15.95
N ARG A 394 -5.39 -10.15 -15.10
CA ARG A 394 -5.49 -8.73 -15.52
C ARG A 394 -4.11 -8.18 -15.84
N LEU A 395 -3.67 -8.45 -17.05
CA LEU A 395 -2.36 -8.04 -17.53
C LEU A 395 -2.23 -6.51 -17.54
N PRO A 396 -1.13 -5.93 -17.05
CA PRO A 396 -0.96 -4.47 -17.04
C PRO A 396 -1.16 -3.85 -18.41
N GLU A 397 -0.68 -4.49 -19.48
CA GLU A 397 -0.81 -3.99 -20.85
C GLU A 397 -2.27 -3.77 -21.26
N ALA A 398 -3.17 -4.65 -20.83
CA ALA A 398 -4.60 -4.56 -21.11
C ALA A 398 -5.30 -3.42 -20.35
N LEU A 399 -4.75 -2.97 -19.23
CA LEU A 399 -5.32 -1.89 -18.42
C LEU A 399 -4.82 -0.50 -18.81
N ARG A 400 -3.72 -0.40 -19.55
CA ARG A 400 -2.97 0.84 -19.80
C ARG A 400 -3.82 1.98 -20.36
N THR A 401 -4.81 1.68 -21.19
CA THR A 401 -5.71 2.66 -21.82
C THR A 401 -6.95 2.99 -20.98
N HIS A 402 -7.15 2.33 -19.85
CA HIS A 402 -8.39 2.42 -19.03
C HIS A 402 -8.16 3.02 -17.65
N ILE A 403 -6.90 3.13 -17.22
CA ILE A 403 -6.51 3.72 -15.94
C ILE A 403 -5.49 4.83 -16.17
N THR A 404 -5.35 5.72 -15.20
CA THR A 404 -4.38 6.82 -15.27
C THR A 404 -2.94 6.29 -15.33
N SER A 405 -2.00 7.11 -15.82
CA SER A 405 -0.57 6.76 -15.88
C SER A 405 -0.02 6.32 -14.52
N ASP A 406 -0.38 7.01 -13.44
CA ASP A 406 0.08 6.67 -12.09
C ASP A 406 -0.49 5.33 -11.61
N GLN A 407 -1.78 5.09 -11.84
CA GLN A 407 -2.44 3.82 -11.53
C GLN A 407 -1.80 2.67 -12.32
N TYR A 408 -1.57 2.84 -13.62
CA TYR A 408 -0.89 1.85 -14.45
C TYR A 408 0.51 1.55 -13.96
N ARG A 409 1.31 2.58 -13.65
CA ARG A 409 2.69 2.40 -13.19
C ARG A 409 2.77 1.67 -11.85
N LEU A 410 1.90 2.02 -10.90
CA LEU A 410 1.87 1.34 -9.60
C LEU A 410 1.30 -0.08 -9.72
N TYR A 411 0.21 -0.27 -10.46
CA TYR A 411 -0.35 -1.59 -10.72
C TYR A 411 0.66 -2.51 -11.41
N SER A 412 1.35 -2.02 -12.44
CA SER A 412 2.41 -2.77 -13.13
C SER A 412 3.54 -3.18 -12.19
N LEU A 413 3.92 -2.30 -11.26
CA LEU A 413 4.94 -2.60 -10.27
C LEU A 413 4.47 -3.70 -9.30
N ILE A 414 3.23 -3.60 -8.80
CA ILE A 414 2.61 -4.60 -7.93
C ILE A 414 2.50 -5.95 -8.65
N TRP A 415 1.97 -5.96 -9.88
CA TRP A 415 1.82 -7.15 -10.70
C TRP A 415 3.17 -7.84 -10.95
N LYS A 416 4.20 -7.09 -11.36
CA LYS A 416 5.54 -7.65 -11.61
C LYS A 416 6.16 -8.23 -10.35
N ARG A 417 6.01 -7.55 -9.21
CA ARG A 417 6.52 -8.05 -7.92
C ARG A 417 5.82 -9.34 -7.51
N PHE A 418 4.49 -9.39 -7.68
CA PHE A 418 3.71 -10.57 -7.35
C PHE A 418 4.08 -11.76 -8.24
N ILE A 419 4.06 -11.61 -9.57
CA ILE A 419 4.44 -12.70 -10.48
C ILE A 419 5.86 -13.16 -10.23
N ALA A 420 6.84 -12.24 -10.13
CA ALA A 420 8.22 -12.63 -9.85
C ALA A 420 8.38 -13.39 -8.53
N SER A 421 7.58 -13.06 -7.51
CA SER A 421 7.60 -13.78 -6.22
C SER A 421 7.11 -15.22 -6.30
N GLN A 422 6.37 -15.58 -7.36
CA GLN A 422 5.85 -16.93 -7.57
C GLN A 422 6.68 -17.72 -8.61
N MET A 423 7.82 -17.19 -9.05
CA MET A 423 8.72 -17.85 -10.02
C MET A 423 9.89 -18.55 -9.32
N VAL A 424 10.61 -19.40 -10.07
CA VAL A 424 11.88 -20.03 -9.64
C VAL A 424 12.98 -19.00 -9.32
N SER A 425 13.97 -19.41 -8.53
CA SER A 425 15.18 -18.61 -8.27
C SER A 425 16.00 -18.40 -9.53
N ALA A 426 16.60 -17.22 -9.65
CA ALA A 426 17.59 -16.99 -10.71
C ALA A 426 18.90 -17.70 -10.36
N VAL A 427 19.49 -18.38 -11.33
CA VAL A 427 20.77 -19.08 -11.24
C VAL A 427 21.84 -18.24 -11.94
N PHE A 428 22.93 -17.92 -11.24
CA PHE A 428 24.05 -17.16 -11.77
C PHE A 428 25.35 -17.93 -11.68
N ASP A 429 26.09 -18.01 -12.78
CA ASP A 429 27.51 -18.40 -12.75
C ASP A 429 28.35 -17.21 -12.33
N THR A 430 28.96 -17.31 -11.15
CA THR A 430 29.85 -16.27 -10.62
C THR A 430 31.28 -16.75 -10.76
N THR A 431 32.10 -16.01 -11.52
CA THR A 431 33.53 -16.29 -11.68
C THR A 431 34.33 -15.21 -10.98
N ALA A 432 35.18 -15.61 -10.03
CA ALA A 432 36.21 -14.77 -9.44
C ALA A 432 37.57 -15.19 -10.01
N VAL A 433 38.36 -14.20 -10.43
CA VAL A 433 39.69 -14.33 -11.05
C VAL A 433 40.69 -13.56 -10.19
#